data_AF-A0A353DJD0-F1
#
_entry.id   AF-A0A353DJD0-F1
#
_cell.length_a   1.000
_cell.length_b   1.000
_cell.length_c   1.000
_cell.angle_alpha   90.00
_cell.angle_beta   90.00
_cell.angle_gamma   90.00
#
_symmetry.space_group_name_H-M   'P 1'
#
loop_
_entity.id
_entity.type
_entity.pdbx_description
1 polymer ?
#
loop_
_entity_poly.entity_id
_entity_poly.type
_entity_poly.pdbx_seq_one_letter_code
_entity_poly.pdbx_strand_id
1 'polypeptide(L)'
;MKTVITIVSAVALASVAQGASLSLASTMDGNSSLSENLITGSLAQINFGSGGQGDDDGFYDVTNTANQFGRSDIFPNETAFTVGSIDYSEGALTGSGTETIAITGIDLSGITSDISNLGDWWFGAPAFFSFGTLDASDTISFIDGAVSSVGLSIDAAFNTVDGQSNLVTWNGTFSVSGNDISLSITDTQIFNTGPFGGNNDVPSTFTADLRGTVNAIPEPTSTLMCSLGLGMFVLRRKRS
;
A
#
# COMPACT_ATOMS: atom_id res chain seq x y z
N MET A 1 -54.89 -38.34 22.68
CA MET A 1 -54.38 -37.00 22.35
C MET A 1 -52.89 -37.13 22.08
N LYS A 2 -52.44 -36.86 20.85
CA LYS A 2 -51.02 -36.94 20.45
C LYS A 2 -50.44 -35.54 20.43
N THR A 3 -49.54 -35.26 21.36
CA THR A 3 -48.78 -34.00 21.41
C THR A 3 -47.70 -34.05 20.33
N VAL A 4 -47.83 -33.23 19.30
CA VAL A 4 -46.79 -33.03 18.28
C VAL A 4 -45.84 -31.97 18.83
N ILE A 5 -44.63 -32.39 19.21
CA ILE A 5 -43.53 -31.49 19.59
C ILE A 5 -42.84 -31.09 18.29
N THR A 6 -43.12 -29.88 17.82
CA THR A 6 -42.36 -29.26 16.73
C THR A 6 -41.04 -28.77 17.30
N ILE A 7 -39.97 -29.52 17.06
CA ILE A 7 -38.60 -29.07 17.32
C ILE A 7 -38.27 -28.05 16.21
N VAL A 8 -38.35 -26.77 16.54
CA VAL A 8 -37.75 -25.72 15.71
C VAL A 8 -36.26 -25.77 15.98
N SER A 9 -35.51 -26.50 15.14
CA SER A 9 -34.05 -26.42 15.13
C SER A 9 -33.67 -24.99 14.77
N ALA A 10 -33.30 -24.20 15.78
CA ALA A 10 -32.55 -22.98 15.60
C ALA A 10 -31.18 -23.40 15.05
N VAL A 11 -31.07 -23.47 13.72
CA VAL A 11 -29.78 -23.48 13.04
C VAL A 11 -29.17 -22.12 13.40
N ALA A 12 -28.34 -22.10 14.44
CA ALA A 12 -27.40 -21.04 14.65
C ALA A 12 -26.50 -21.06 13.41
N LEU A 13 -26.87 -20.24 12.43
CA LEU A 13 -25.98 -19.84 11.36
C LEU A 13 -24.81 -19.17 12.07
N ALA A 14 -23.78 -19.95 12.38
CA ALA A 14 -22.46 -19.42 12.64
C ALA A 14 -22.09 -18.71 11.34
N SER A 15 -22.37 -17.41 11.28
CA SER A 15 -21.86 -16.55 10.23
C SER A 15 -20.35 -16.69 10.34
N VAL A 16 -19.76 -17.48 9.45
CA VAL A 16 -18.32 -17.52 9.26
C VAL A 16 -17.92 -16.05 9.11
N ALA A 17 -17.03 -15.57 9.96
CA ALA A 17 -16.57 -14.19 9.87
C ALA A 17 -16.05 -14.00 8.44
N GLN A 18 -16.77 -13.18 7.67
CA GLN A 18 -16.38 -12.92 6.29
C GLN A 18 -15.19 -11.96 6.37
N GLY A 19 -14.07 -12.38 5.81
CA GLY A 19 -12.96 -11.46 5.55
C GLY A 19 -13.41 -10.49 4.47
N ALA A 20 -13.09 -9.22 4.65
CA ALA A 20 -13.26 -8.18 3.65
C ALA A 20 -11.89 -7.60 3.30
N SER A 21 -11.80 -7.01 2.11
CA SER A 21 -10.57 -6.42 1.60
C SER A 21 -10.85 -4.98 1.16
N LEU A 22 -9.96 -4.07 1.56
CA LEU A 22 -9.97 -2.66 1.19
C LEU A 22 -8.81 -2.42 0.22
N SER A 23 -9.12 -1.92 -0.98
CA SER A 23 -8.11 -1.52 -1.96
C SER A 23 -7.34 -0.29 -1.49
N LEU A 24 -6.02 -0.28 -1.68
CA LEU A 24 -5.15 0.87 -1.47
C LEU A 24 -4.83 1.61 -2.76
N ALA A 25 -5.56 1.34 -3.85
CA ALA A 25 -5.36 2.05 -5.10
C ALA A 25 -5.45 3.58 -4.89
N SER A 26 -4.46 4.30 -5.40
CA SER A 26 -4.23 5.70 -5.05
C SER A 26 -3.96 6.58 -6.26
N THR A 27 -4.19 7.88 -6.08
CA THR A 27 -3.64 8.92 -6.93
C THR A 27 -2.40 9.47 -6.22
N MET A 28 -1.24 9.37 -6.86
CA MET A 28 0.02 9.84 -6.28
C MET A 28 0.25 11.32 -6.59
N ASP A 29 0.93 12.02 -5.69
CA ASP A 29 1.40 13.38 -5.90
C ASP A 29 2.44 13.38 -7.01
N GLY A 30 2.28 14.29 -7.97
CA GLY A 30 3.24 14.53 -9.05
C GLY A 30 4.60 15.04 -8.60
N ASN A 31 4.81 15.32 -7.32
CA ASN A 31 6.14 15.61 -6.76
C ASN A 31 6.78 14.39 -6.10
N SER A 32 6.10 13.23 -6.11
CA SER A 32 6.64 11.99 -5.58
C SER A 32 7.87 11.57 -6.38
N SER A 33 8.93 11.17 -5.69
CA SER A 33 10.22 10.90 -6.31
C SER A 33 10.99 9.74 -5.68
N LEU A 34 11.91 9.20 -6.47
CA LEU A 34 12.95 8.29 -6.03
C LEU A 34 14.29 8.86 -6.47
N SER A 35 15.30 8.87 -5.60
CA SER A 35 16.64 9.35 -5.96
C SER A 35 17.75 8.61 -5.23
N GLU A 36 18.91 8.57 -5.88
CA GLU A 36 20.14 8.06 -5.31
C GLU A 36 21.28 9.02 -5.68
N ASN A 37 22.04 9.48 -4.69
CA ASN A 37 22.87 10.66 -4.82
C ASN A 37 24.34 10.42 -5.21
N LEU A 38 24.81 9.18 -5.29
CA LEU A 38 26.24 8.90 -5.45
C LEU A 38 26.59 7.89 -6.53
N ILE A 39 25.95 6.73 -6.55
CA ILE A 39 26.28 5.64 -7.49
C ILE A 39 25.81 6.03 -8.89
N THR A 40 24.57 6.50 -8.97
CA THR A 40 23.88 6.92 -10.18
C THR A 40 23.76 8.44 -10.27
N GLY A 41 23.71 9.13 -9.12
CA GLY A 41 23.41 10.57 -9.07
C GLY A 41 22.07 10.92 -9.71
N SER A 42 21.15 9.95 -9.75
CA SER A 42 19.93 10.00 -10.56
C SER A 42 18.69 10.24 -9.70
N LEU A 43 17.73 10.90 -10.32
CA LEU A 43 16.40 11.21 -9.82
C LEU A 43 15.36 10.70 -10.82
N ALA A 44 14.29 10.11 -10.30
CA ALA A 44 13.04 9.87 -10.98
C ALA A 44 11.93 10.59 -10.21
N GLN A 45 11.03 11.26 -10.90
CA GLN A 45 9.91 11.93 -10.27
C GLN A 45 8.68 11.79 -11.16
N ILE A 46 7.54 11.47 -10.55
CA ILE A 46 6.25 11.45 -11.25
C ILE A 46 6.07 12.80 -11.99
N ASN A 47 5.54 12.80 -13.20
CA ASN A 47 5.32 13.99 -14.04
C ASN A 47 6.58 14.81 -14.40
N PHE A 48 7.80 14.28 -14.25
CA PHE A 48 8.98 14.92 -14.87
C PHE A 48 9.00 14.82 -16.39
N GLY A 49 8.29 13.84 -16.94
CA GLY A 49 8.07 13.67 -18.37
C GLY A 49 7.00 14.63 -18.93
N SER A 50 6.13 14.10 -19.77
CA SER A 50 4.95 14.80 -20.31
C SER A 50 3.72 14.76 -19.39
N GLY A 51 3.79 14.02 -18.28
CA GLY A 51 2.68 13.68 -17.38
C GLY A 51 1.69 12.69 -18.01
N GLY A 52 2.17 11.81 -18.89
CA GLY A 52 1.34 10.87 -19.66
C GLY A 52 1.91 9.46 -19.62
N GLN A 53 1.03 8.46 -19.66
CA GLN A 53 1.43 7.05 -19.61
C GLN A 53 2.55 6.71 -20.62
N GLY A 54 3.65 6.13 -20.14
CA GLY A 54 4.78 5.74 -20.98
C GLY A 54 5.79 6.86 -21.23
N ASP A 55 5.83 7.90 -20.41
CA ASP A 55 6.78 8.99 -20.57
C ASP A 55 8.09 8.81 -19.78
N ASP A 56 9.10 9.58 -20.16
CA ASP A 56 10.44 9.45 -19.57
C ASP A 56 10.50 10.32 -18.30
N ASP A 57 10.24 9.71 -17.14
CA ASP A 57 10.19 10.36 -15.82
C ASP A 57 11.45 10.10 -14.96
N GLY A 58 12.38 9.28 -15.48
CA GLY A 58 13.62 8.87 -14.82
C GLY A 58 14.91 9.46 -15.39
N PHE A 59 16.00 9.22 -14.65
CA PHE A 59 17.39 9.57 -14.98
C PHE A 59 17.73 11.05 -15.09
N TYR A 60 17.06 11.87 -14.30
CA TYR A 60 17.44 13.26 -14.16
C TYR A 60 18.62 13.39 -13.19
N ASP A 61 19.50 14.33 -13.44
CA ASP A 61 20.60 14.64 -12.51
C ASP A 61 20.03 15.23 -11.22
N VAL A 62 20.31 14.58 -10.08
CA VAL A 62 19.84 15.03 -8.75
C VAL A 62 20.34 16.44 -8.40
N THR A 63 21.44 16.90 -9.01
CA THR A 63 22.01 18.24 -8.81
C THR A 63 21.53 19.25 -9.85
N ASN A 64 20.99 18.80 -10.99
CA ASN A 64 20.49 19.67 -12.05
C ASN A 64 19.45 18.96 -12.94
N THR A 65 18.17 19.07 -12.59
CA THR A 65 17.07 18.39 -13.28
C THR A 65 16.83 18.86 -14.73
N ALA A 66 17.58 19.85 -15.24
CA ALA A 66 17.60 20.15 -16.67
C ALA A 66 18.44 19.13 -17.49
N ASN A 67 19.27 18.33 -16.81
CA ASN A 67 20.10 17.29 -17.42
C ASN A 67 19.43 15.92 -17.23
N GLN A 68 19.30 15.17 -18.32
CA GLN A 68 18.83 13.80 -18.31
C GLN A 68 19.92 12.87 -18.86
N PHE A 69 20.32 11.86 -18.08
CA PHE A 69 21.40 10.93 -18.43
C PHE A 69 20.92 9.70 -19.21
N GLY A 70 19.62 9.46 -19.23
CA GLY A 70 18.99 8.29 -19.82
C GLY A 70 17.51 8.53 -20.06
N ARG A 71 16.77 7.48 -20.38
CA ARG A 71 15.32 7.51 -20.58
C ARG A 71 14.72 6.25 -20.01
N SER A 72 13.80 6.40 -19.06
CA SER A 72 12.99 5.31 -18.53
C SER A 72 11.72 5.88 -17.95
N ASP A 73 10.67 5.09 -18.09
CA ASP A 73 9.38 5.22 -17.43
C ASP A 73 9.44 4.41 -16.13
N ILE A 74 9.82 5.06 -15.04
CA ILE A 74 9.91 4.50 -13.70
C ILE A 74 8.51 4.36 -13.10
N PHE A 75 7.57 5.24 -13.43
CA PHE A 75 6.21 5.23 -12.92
C PHE A 75 5.17 5.01 -14.05
N PRO A 76 5.07 3.80 -14.63
CA PRO A 76 4.22 3.54 -15.79
C PRO A 76 2.71 3.78 -15.58
N ASN A 77 2.28 3.89 -14.32
CA ASN A 77 0.90 4.14 -13.92
C ASN A 77 0.74 5.46 -13.15
N GLU A 78 1.42 6.54 -13.56
CA GLU A 78 1.45 7.87 -12.90
C GLU A 78 0.10 8.37 -12.35
N THR A 79 -1.00 8.09 -13.03
CA THR A 79 -2.35 8.58 -12.67
C THR A 79 -3.16 7.65 -11.77
N ALA A 80 -2.75 6.39 -11.61
CA ALA A 80 -3.54 5.38 -10.90
C ALA A 80 -2.64 4.25 -10.38
N PHE A 81 -2.05 4.46 -9.22
CA PHE A 81 -1.24 3.43 -8.57
C PHE A 81 -2.16 2.38 -7.99
N THR A 82 -1.83 1.11 -8.22
CA THR A 82 -2.54 -0.03 -7.62
C THR A 82 -2.18 -0.14 -6.14
N VAL A 83 -0.91 0.08 -5.77
CA VAL A 83 -0.30 -0.07 -4.44
C VAL A 83 -0.52 -1.43 -3.77
N GLY A 84 -1.76 -1.84 -3.52
CA GLY A 84 -2.09 -3.05 -2.79
C GLY A 84 -3.51 -3.11 -2.21
N SER A 85 -3.69 -3.92 -1.18
CA SER A 85 -4.92 -4.05 -0.40
C SER A 85 -4.66 -4.43 1.06
N ILE A 86 -5.61 -4.12 1.94
CA ILE A 86 -5.63 -4.57 3.35
C ILE A 86 -6.84 -5.43 3.61
N ASP A 87 -6.67 -6.48 4.42
CA ASP A 87 -7.74 -7.42 4.79
C ASP A 87 -8.15 -7.25 6.25
N TYR A 88 -9.44 -7.35 6.54
CA TYR A 88 -10.01 -7.24 7.88
C TYR A 88 -11.20 -8.18 8.09
N SER A 89 -11.57 -8.41 9.35
CA SER A 89 -12.68 -9.29 9.73
C SER A 89 -13.96 -8.51 10.00
N GLU A 90 -14.99 -8.67 9.16
CA GLU A 90 -16.28 -8.01 9.36
C GLU A 90 -17.10 -8.63 10.49
N GLY A 91 -16.77 -9.85 10.93
CA GLY A 91 -17.54 -10.54 11.96
C GLY A 91 -17.58 -9.84 13.32
N ALA A 92 -16.67 -8.88 13.55
CA ALA A 92 -16.63 -8.05 14.74
C ALA A 92 -17.42 -6.73 14.63
N LEU A 93 -17.84 -6.34 13.42
CA LEU A 93 -18.55 -5.08 13.19
C LEU A 93 -20.04 -5.23 13.49
N THR A 94 -20.57 -4.28 14.25
CA THR A 94 -22.00 -4.12 14.52
C THR A 94 -22.69 -3.26 13.47
N GLY A 95 -21.94 -2.38 12.78
CA GLY A 95 -22.42 -1.53 11.72
C GLY A 95 -23.01 -0.20 12.15
N SER A 96 -22.78 0.21 13.40
CA SER A 96 -23.39 1.43 13.96
C SER A 96 -22.46 2.12 14.94
N GLY A 97 -22.44 3.44 14.94
CA GLY A 97 -21.52 4.23 15.76
C GLY A 97 -20.09 4.17 15.23
N THR A 98 -19.12 4.44 16.12
CA THR A 98 -17.70 4.37 15.79
C THR A 98 -17.13 3.02 16.20
N GLU A 99 -16.51 2.32 15.26
CA GLU A 99 -15.91 1.01 15.47
C GLU A 99 -14.48 1.01 14.94
N THR A 100 -13.57 0.34 15.64
CA THR A 100 -12.17 0.19 15.20
C THR A 100 -11.80 -1.28 15.28
N ILE A 101 -11.25 -1.81 14.20
CA ILE A 101 -10.82 -3.21 14.10
C ILE A 101 -9.37 -3.28 13.63
N ALA A 102 -8.69 -4.36 14.00
CA ALA A 102 -7.34 -4.63 13.56
C ALA A 102 -7.31 -5.04 12.08
N ILE A 103 -6.24 -4.62 11.38
CA ILE A 103 -5.90 -5.17 10.07
C ILE A 103 -5.37 -6.59 10.27
N THR A 104 -5.84 -7.52 9.45
CA THR A 104 -5.50 -8.95 9.54
C THR A 104 -4.60 -9.44 8.42
N GLY A 105 -4.51 -8.69 7.33
CA GLY A 105 -3.65 -9.00 6.19
C GLY A 105 -3.33 -7.75 5.39
N ILE A 106 -2.20 -7.80 4.67
CA ILE A 106 -1.78 -6.74 3.77
C ILE A 106 -1.06 -7.36 2.57
N ASP A 107 -1.41 -6.89 1.38
CA ASP A 107 -0.73 -7.21 0.12
C ASP A 107 -0.29 -5.89 -0.51
N LEU A 108 1.03 -5.69 -0.64
CA LEU A 108 1.63 -4.51 -1.28
C LEU A 108 2.36 -4.89 -2.58
N SER A 109 2.04 -6.03 -3.18
CA SER A 109 2.67 -6.45 -4.44
C SER A 109 2.41 -5.47 -5.59
N GLY A 110 1.29 -4.73 -5.55
CA GLY A 110 0.93 -3.73 -6.56
C GLY A 110 1.96 -2.61 -6.71
N ILE A 111 2.60 -2.17 -5.63
CA ILE A 111 3.61 -1.10 -5.68
C ILE A 111 4.80 -1.45 -6.58
N THR A 112 5.15 -2.74 -6.65
CA THR A 112 6.26 -3.20 -7.50
C THR A 112 5.92 -3.18 -8.98
N SER A 113 4.63 -3.27 -9.34
CA SER A 113 4.19 -3.07 -10.74
C SER A 113 4.05 -1.60 -11.12
N ASP A 114 3.80 -0.73 -10.14
CA ASP A 114 3.70 0.72 -10.36
C ASP A 114 5.06 1.43 -10.35
N ILE A 115 6.11 0.73 -9.92
CA ILE A 115 7.49 1.23 -9.92
C ILE A 115 8.35 0.25 -10.72
N SER A 116 8.66 0.61 -11.97
CA SER A 116 9.26 -0.31 -12.92
C SER A 116 10.79 -0.39 -12.80
N ASN A 117 11.30 -1.62 -12.84
CA ASN A 117 12.68 -2.01 -13.18
C ASN A 117 13.85 -1.24 -12.52
N LEU A 118 13.70 -0.72 -11.30
CA LEU A 118 14.74 0.07 -10.63
C LEU A 118 16.12 -0.61 -10.56
N GLY A 119 16.15 -1.93 -10.37
CA GLY A 119 17.37 -2.67 -10.13
C GLY A 119 18.30 -2.80 -11.32
N ASP A 120 17.80 -3.36 -12.43
CA ASP A 120 18.61 -3.60 -13.62
C ASP A 120 19.18 -2.29 -14.18
N TRP A 121 18.54 -1.15 -13.89
CA TRP A 121 18.92 0.16 -14.41
C TRP A 121 19.79 1.01 -13.49
N TRP A 122 19.50 1.11 -12.19
CA TRP A 122 20.31 1.93 -11.29
C TRP A 122 21.58 1.22 -10.83
N PHE A 123 21.49 -0.07 -10.56
CA PHE A 123 22.60 -0.82 -9.96
C PHE A 123 23.17 -1.88 -10.90
N GLY A 124 22.53 -2.11 -12.06
CA GLY A 124 22.85 -3.24 -12.94
C GLY A 124 22.59 -4.59 -12.26
N ALA A 125 21.71 -4.59 -11.25
CA ALA A 125 21.49 -5.70 -10.34
C ALA A 125 20.06 -5.69 -9.80
N PRO A 126 19.45 -6.85 -9.50
CA PRO A 126 18.08 -6.89 -9.01
C PRO A 126 17.86 -5.96 -7.81
N ALA A 127 16.78 -5.19 -7.84
CA ALA A 127 16.37 -4.35 -6.73
C ALA A 127 14.86 -4.43 -6.54
N PHE A 128 14.42 -4.33 -5.28
CA PHE A 128 13.03 -4.51 -4.91
C PHE A 128 12.69 -3.83 -3.59
N PHE A 129 11.43 -3.47 -3.42
CA PHE A 129 10.88 -3.07 -2.14
C PHE A 129 10.47 -4.28 -1.31
N SER A 130 10.68 -4.19 0.01
CA SER A 130 10.19 -5.14 0.99
C SER A 130 9.44 -4.41 2.10
N PHE A 131 8.44 -5.06 2.69
CA PHE A 131 7.59 -4.48 3.72
C PHE A 131 7.57 -5.36 4.97
N GLY A 132 7.47 -4.72 6.13
CA GLY A 132 7.41 -5.35 7.43
C GLY A 132 6.06 -6.03 7.69
N THR A 133 5.89 -6.47 8.94
CA THR A 133 4.66 -7.11 9.40
C THR A 133 3.71 -6.12 10.05
N LEU A 134 2.42 -6.43 10.00
CA LEU A 134 1.39 -5.70 10.76
C LEU A 134 1.61 -5.83 12.27
N ASP A 135 1.22 -4.81 13.02
CA ASP A 135 1.17 -4.80 14.47
C ASP A 135 -0.23 -4.50 15.02
N ALA A 136 -0.37 -4.43 16.34
CA ALA A 136 -1.66 -4.23 17.00
C ALA A 136 -2.22 -2.80 16.89
N SER A 137 -1.41 -1.84 16.44
CA SER A 137 -1.81 -0.45 16.22
C SER A 137 -2.32 -0.21 14.80
N ASP A 138 -2.05 -1.14 13.87
CA ASP A 138 -2.57 -1.13 12.51
C ASP A 138 -4.08 -1.45 12.49
N THR A 139 -4.89 -0.45 12.16
CA THR A 139 -6.34 -0.49 12.34
C THR A 139 -7.11 0.16 11.21
N ILE A 140 -8.37 -0.24 11.08
CA ILE A 140 -9.38 0.42 10.25
C ILE A 140 -10.48 0.92 11.17
N SER A 141 -10.84 2.19 11.04
CA SER A 141 -11.98 2.76 11.76
C SER A 141 -13.17 2.93 10.84
N PHE A 142 -14.35 2.77 11.41
CA PHE A 142 -15.63 2.84 10.76
C PHE A 142 -16.55 3.83 11.50
N ILE A 143 -17.40 4.51 10.76
CA ILE A 143 -18.53 5.30 11.27
C ILE A 143 -19.79 4.79 10.58
N ASP A 144 -20.73 4.26 11.36
CA ASP A 144 -22.00 3.71 10.88
C ASP A 144 -21.83 2.70 9.73
N GLY A 145 -20.82 1.82 9.87
CA GLY A 145 -20.48 0.78 8.90
C GLY A 145 -19.71 1.26 7.67
N ALA A 146 -19.42 2.55 7.53
CA ALA A 146 -18.55 3.11 6.51
C ALA A 146 -17.12 3.16 7.02
N VAL A 147 -16.12 2.76 6.23
CA VAL A 147 -14.73 3.02 6.59
C VAL A 147 -14.52 4.55 6.65
N SER A 148 -14.02 5.04 7.77
CA SER A 148 -13.74 6.45 8.00
C SER A 148 -12.25 6.79 7.90
N SER A 149 -11.38 5.85 8.28
CA SER A 149 -9.93 6.05 8.24
C SER A 149 -9.18 4.72 8.32
N VAL A 150 -8.02 4.67 7.69
CA VAL A 150 -7.02 3.62 7.91
C VAL A 150 -5.88 4.21 8.74
N GLY A 151 -5.39 3.47 9.72
CA GLY A 151 -4.15 3.75 10.41
C GLY A 151 -3.23 2.56 10.21
N LEU A 152 -2.22 2.70 9.36
CA LEU A 152 -1.24 1.67 9.04
C LEU A 152 0.14 2.31 9.05
N SER A 153 1.12 1.67 9.71
CA SER A 153 2.50 2.11 9.68
C SER A 153 3.45 0.93 9.84
N ILE A 154 4.01 0.47 8.73
CA ILE A 154 4.92 -0.68 8.71
C ILE A 154 6.31 -0.28 8.21
N ASP A 155 7.31 -1.05 8.62
CA ASP A 155 8.65 -0.94 8.08
C ASP A 155 8.62 -1.14 6.55
N ALA A 156 9.42 -0.36 5.84
CA ALA A 156 9.66 -0.54 4.42
C ALA A 156 11.17 -0.50 4.17
N ALA A 157 11.61 -1.18 3.12
CA ALA A 157 12.99 -1.08 2.69
C ALA A 157 13.12 -1.22 1.18
N PHE A 158 14.13 -0.56 0.64
CA PHE A 158 14.60 -0.77 -0.72
C PHE A 158 15.89 -1.59 -0.66
N ASN A 159 15.93 -2.69 -1.42
CA ASN A 159 17.01 -3.66 -1.38
C ASN A 159 17.64 -3.78 -2.76
N THR A 160 18.97 -3.88 -2.81
CA THR A 160 19.72 -4.29 -4.01
C THR A 160 20.97 -5.06 -3.60
N VAL A 161 21.73 -5.55 -4.58
CA VAL A 161 23.06 -6.09 -4.33
C VAL A 161 24.13 -5.14 -4.85
N ASP A 162 25.20 -4.97 -4.08
CA ASP A 162 26.33 -4.14 -4.46
C ASP A 162 27.26 -4.84 -5.48
N GLY A 163 28.33 -4.17 -5.90
CA GLY A 163 29.31 -4.70 -6.85
C GLY A 163 30.14 -5.89 -6.34
N GLN A 164 29.97 -6.30 -5.07
CA GLN A 164 30.52 -7.52 -4.48
C GLN A 164 29.43 -8.56 -4.15
N SER A 165 28.19 -8.35 -4.61
CA SER A 165 27.03 -9.20 -4.32
C SER A 165 26.60 -9.22 -2.85
N ASN A 166 26.95 -8.20 -2.06
CA ASN A 166 26.38 -8.02 -0.72
C ASN A 166 25.00 -7.37 -0.84
N LEU A 167 24.04 -7.81 -0.02
CA LEU A 167 22.74 -7.15 0.08
C LEU A 167 22.91 -5.79 0.77
N VAL A 168 22.46 -4.73 0.11
CA VAL A 168 22.37 -3.38 0.65
C VAL A 168 20.90 -3.02 0.81
N THR A 169 20.54 -2.52 1.99
CA THR A 169 19.16 -2.25 2.39
C THR A 169 19.02 -0.84 2.94
N TRP A 170 18.24 -0.01 2.27
CA TRP A 170 17.86 1.33 2.74
C TRP A 170 16.49 1.26 3.38
N ASN A 171 16.42 1.65 4.65
CA ASN A 171 15.23 1.47 5.49
C ASN A 171 14.36 2.73 5.55
N GLY A 172 13.07 2.53 5.72
CA GLY A 172 12.09 3.59 5.89
C GLY A 172 10.74 3.03 6.33
N THR A 173 9.67 3.72 5.94
CA THR A 173 8.32 3.44 6.43
C THR A 173 7.30 3.56 5.32
N PHE A 174 6.38 2.61 5.25
CA PHE A 174 5.14 2.72 4.49
C PHE A 174 3.99 2.96 5.46
N SER A 175 3.16 3.96 5.18
CA SER A 175 2.04 4.30 6.03
C SER A 175 0.81 4.73 5.26
N VAL A 176 -0.35 4.43 5.86
CA VAL A 176 -1.64 4.99 5.46
C VAL A 176 -2.27 5.64 6.69
N SER A 177 -2.60 6.92 6.59
CA SER A 177 -3.21 7.70 7.68
C SER A 177 -4.44 8.43 7.15
N GLY A 178 -5.61 7.97 7.59
CA GLY A 178 -6.87 8.40 6.98
C GLY A 178 -6.97 7.87 5.55
N ASN A 179 -6.91 8.78 4.58
CA ASN A 179 -6.84 8.52 3.15
C ASN A 179 -5.47 8.83 2.53
N ASP A 180 -4.54 9.40 3.31
CA ASP A 180 -3.21 9.74 2.83
C ASP A 180 -2.33 8.48 2.87
N ILE A 181 -1.57 8.26 1.80
CA ILE A 181 -0.61 7.17 1.67
C ILE A 181 0.79 7.72 1.47
N SER A 182 1.78 7.10 2.11
CA SER A 182 3.18 7.49 1.91
C SER A 182 4.16 6.32 2.02
N LEU A 183 5.17 6.33 1.16
CA LEU A 183 6.41 5.57 1.32
C LEU A 183 7.55 6.58 1.50
N SER A 184 8.19 6.56 2.66
CA SER A 184 9.29 7.44 3.00
C SER A 184 10.53 6.64 3.36
N ILE A 185 11.55 6.72 2.52
CA ILE A 185 12.90 6.18 2.77
C ILE A 185 13.85 7.37 2.64
N THR A 186 14.72 7.57 3.62
CA THR A 186 15.87 8.47 3.51
C THR A 186 16.95 7.87 4.38
N ASP A 187 17.76 7.01 3.78
CA ASP A 187 18.76 6.23 4.47
C ASP A 187 20.08 6.29 3.72
N THR A 188 21.19 6.15 4.43
CA THR A 188 22.53 6.13 3.84
C THR A 188 23.22 4.84 4.22
N GLN A 189 23.62 4.08 3.20
CA GLN A 189 24.31 2.81 3.35
C GLN A 189 25.68 2.85 2.68
N ILE A 190 26.57 2.00 3.14
CA ILE A 190 27.82 1.76 2.42
C ILE A 190 27.52 0.84 1.25
N PHE A 191 27.83 1.31 0.04
CA PHE A 191 27.71 0.55 -1.18
C PHE A 191 29.10 0.26 -1.73
N ASN A 192 29.41 -1.00 -2.00
CA ASN A 192 30.67 -1.32 -2.68
C ASN A 192 30.49 -1.24 -4.19
N THR A 193 31.24 -0.38 -4.86
CA THR A 193 31.14 -0.20 -6.33
C THR A 193 31.71 -1.37 -7.14
N GLY A 194 32.25 -2.39 -6.47
CA GLY A 194 32.80 -3.59 -7.08
C GLY A 194 34.05 -3.34 -7.92
N PRO A 195 34.52 -4.36 -8.64
CA PRO A 195 35.83 -4.31 -9.31
C PRO A 195 35.89 -3.28 -10.44
N PHE A 196 34.75 -2.93 -11.03
CA PHE A 196 34.66 -1.94 -12.09
C PHE A 196 34.63 -0.49 -11.57
N GLY A 197 34.24 -0.27 -10.31
CA GLY A 197 34.32 1.01 -9.61
C GLY A 197 35.53 1.17 -8.69
N GLY A 198 36.50 0.25 -8.78
CA GLY A 198 37.74 0.28 -8.00
C GLY A 198 37.65 -0.38 -6.61
N ASN A 199 36.62 -1.17 -6.32
CA ASN A 199 36.34 -1.79 -5.02
C ASN A 199 36.29 -0.76 -3.89
N ASN A 200 35.65 0.37 -4.14
CA ASN A 200 35.53 1.43 -3.15
C ASN A 200 34.21 1.31 -2.40
N ASP A 201 34.29 1.41 -1.08
CA ASP A 201 33.13 1.61 -0.21
C ASP A 201 32.72 3.07 -0.26
N VAL A 202 31.52 3.33 -0.78
CA VAL A 202 31.00 4.69 -0.95
C VAL A 202 29.68 4.86 -0.17
N PRO A 203 29.53 5.93 0.65
CA PRO A 203 28.27 6.20 1.32
C PRO A 203 27.20 6.67 0.33
N SER A 204 26.22 5.83 0.03
CA SER A 204 25.13 6.13 -0.90
C SER A 204 23.83 6.39 -0.14
N THR A 205 23.22 7.55 -0.39
CA THR A 205 21.90 7.89 0.15
C THR A 205 20.85 7.55 -0.88
N PHE A 206 19.89 6.72 -0.48
CA PHE A 206 18.67 6.47 -1.23
C PHE A 206 17.51 7.21 -0.57
N THR A 207 16.75 7.92 -1.39
CA THR A 207 15.53 8.62 -0.99
C THR A 207 14.36 8.11 -1.81
N ALA A 208 13.33 7.61 -1.14
CA ALA A 208 12.00 7.45 -1.72
C ALA A 208 11.05 8.38 -0.97
N ASP A 209 10.43 9.34 -1.65
CA ASP A 209 9.36 10.17 -1.10
C ASP A 209 8.16 10.03 -2.02
N LEU A 210 7.35 9.00 -1.79
CA LEU A 210 6.13 8.76 -2.55
C LEU A 210 4.94 9.10 -1.68
N ARG A 211 4.06 9.98 -2.15
CA ARG A 211 2.86 10.41 -1.41
C ARG A 211 1.65 10.37 -2.32
N GLY A 212 0.48 10.16 -1.74
CA GLY A 212 -0.76 10.18 -2.49
C GLY A 212 -2.00 10.11 -1.62
N THR A 213 -3.12 9.89 -2.28
CA THR A 213 -4.42 9.70 -1.63
C THR A 213 -5.09 8.46 -2.18
N VAL A 214 -5.63 7.61 -1.31
CA VAL A 214 -6.41 6.42 -1.68
C VAL A 214 -7.70 6.85 -2.38
N ASN A 215 -7.94 6.32 -3.58
CA ASN A 215 -8.97 6.79 -4.52
C ASN A 215 -10.40 6.48 -4.10
N ALA A 216 -10.60 5.37 -3.38
CA ALA A 216 -11.92 4.98 -2.91
C ALA A 216 -11.80 4.17 -1.64
N ILE A 217 -12.13 4.79 -0.52
CA ILE A 217 -12.60 4.07 0.65
C ILE A 217 -14.06 3.69 0.33
N PRO A 218 -14.41 2.40 0.18
CA PRO A 218 -15.75 1.97 -0.23
C PRO A 218 -16.81 2.64 0.65
N GLU A 219 -17.78 3.30 0.00
CA GLU A 219 -18.97 3.75 0.69
C GLU A 219 -19.69 2.54 1.32
N PRO A 220 -20.34 2.70 2.48
CA PRO A 220 -20.93 1.58 3.22
C PRO A 220 -21.88 0.80 2.30
N THR A 221 -21.51 -0.45 1.99
CA THR A 221 -22.36 -1.27 1.13
C THR A 221 -23.66 -1.56 1.87
N SER A 222 -24.76 -1.28 1.20
CA SER A 222 -26.14 -1.40 1.68
C SER A 222 -26.54 -2.79 2.18
N THR A 223 -25.67 -3.79 2.04
CA THR A 223 -25.78 -5.13 2.60
C THR A 223 -25.96 -5.13 4.12
N LEU A 224 -25.27 -4.23 4.83
CA LEU A 224 -25.39 -4.09 6.29
C LEU A 224 -26.68 -3.36 6.68
N MET A 225 -27.15 -2.43 5.85
CA MET A 225 -28.48 -1.81 5.98
C MET A 225 -29.63 -2.80 5.68
N CYS A 226 -29.43 -3.76 4.77
CA CYS A 226 -30.43 -4.77 4.43
C CYS A 226 -30.72 -5.74 5.59
N SER A 227 -29.72 -6.08 6.41
CA SER A 227 -29.93 -6.96 7.58
C SER A 227 -30.76 -6.26 8.68
N LEU A 228 -30.53 -4.97 8.91
CA LEU A 228 -31.36 -4.12 9.78
C LEU A 228 -32.80 -3.99 9.28
N GLY A 229 -32.99 -3.85 7.96
CA GLY A 229 -34.31 -3.83 7.33
C GLY A 229 -35.09 -5.14 7.53
N LEU A 230 -34.45 -6.29 7.32
CA LEU A 230 -35.08 -7.61 7.51
C LEU A 230 -35.48 -7.87 8.97
N GLY A 231 -34.69 -7.44 9.94
CA GLY A 231 -35.03 -7.53 11.37
C GLY A 231 -36.32 -6.78 11.72
N MET A 232 -36.52 -5.58 11.16
CA MET A 232 -37.76 -4.81 11.37
C MET A 232 -38.99 -5.44 10.71
N PHE A 233 -38.85 -6.05 9.53
CA PHE A 233 -39.96 -6.75 8.86
C PHE A 233 -40.42 -8.00 9.64
N VAL A 234 -39.50 -8.73 10.28
CA VAL A 234 -39.83 -9.91 11.09
C VAL A 234 -40.53 -9.50 12.40
N LEU A 235 -40.13 -8.39 13.03
CA LEU A 235 -40.78 -7.90 14.26
C LEU A 235 -42.18 -7.34 14.03
N ARG A 236 -42.48 -6.80 12.83
CA ARG A 236 -43.82 -6.26 12.51
C ARG A 236 -44.87 -7.35 12.28
N ARG A 237 -44.48 -8.58 11.94
CA ARG A 237 -45.41 -9.69 11.65
C ARG A 237 -46.00 -10.39 12.88
N LYS A 238 -45.52 -10.07 14.09
CA LYS A 238 -46.02 -10.65 15.36
C LYS A 238 -47.13 -9.85 16.07
N ARG A 239 -47.69 -8.81 15.43
CA ARG A 239 -48.76 -7.97 16.01
C ARG A 239 -50.10 -8.04 15.24
N SER A 240 -50.38 -9.12 14.53
CA SER A 240 -51.67 -9.35 13.86
C SER A 240 -52.28 -10.67 14.34
#